data_AF-A0A9E5K6A9-F1
#
_entry.id   AF-A0A9E5K6A9-F1
#
_cell.length_a   1.000
_cell.length_b   1.000
_cell.length_c   1.000
_cell.angle_alpha   90.00
_cell.angle_beta   90.00
_cell.angle_gamma   90.00
#
_symmetry.space_group_name_H-M   'P 1'
#
loop_
_entity.id
_entity.type
_entity.pdbx_description
1 polymer ?
#
loop_
_entity_poly.entity_id
_entity_poly.type
_entity_poly.pdbx_seq_one_letter_code
_entity_poly.pdbx_strand_id
1 'polypeptide(L)' 'MNLMTYIIAGMLVTGGSPSDALYFSDAVEPVLKAKCYSCHGKDKQNGGLRLDSLKA' A
#
# COMPACT_ATOMS: atom_id res chain seq x y z
N MET A 1 -18.09 24.06 0.50
CA MET A 1 -17.29 22.82 0.36
C MET A 1 -17.61 21.93 1.55
N ASN A 2 -18.24 20.78 1.33
CA ASN A 2 -18.56 19.82 2.40
C ASN A 2 -17.59 18.63 2.33
N LEU A 3 -17.35 17.97 3.47
CA LEU A 3 -16.50 16.78 3.61
C LEU A 3 -16.85 15.69 2.58
N MET A 4 -18.14 15.53 2.26
CA MET A 4 -18.61 14.61 1.21
C MET A 4 -18.03 14.91 -0.18
N THR A 5 -17.84 16.19 -0.52
CA THR A 5 -17.29 16.60 -1.83
C THR A 5 -15.82 16.19 -1.97
N TYR A 6 -15.06 16.14 -0.87
CA TYR A 6 -13.65 15.71 -0.89
C TYR A 6 -13.49 14.21 -1.04
N ILE A 7 -14.38 13.41 -0.46
CA ILE A 7 -14.33 11.94 -0.56
C ILE A 7 -14.63 11.49 -1.99
N ILE A 8 -15.65 12.08 -2.63
CA ILE A 8 -16.03 11.75 -4.02
C ILE A 8 -14.94 12.21 -5.02
N ALA A 9 -14.35 13.39 -4.80
CA ALA A 9 -13.23 13.86 -5.63
C ALA A 9 -11.96 13.01 -5.43
N GLY A 10 -11.69 12.52 -4.21
CA GLY A 10 -10.55 11.66 -3.92
C GLY A 10 -10.66 10.28 -4.58
N MET A 11 -11.83 9.62 -4.48
CA MET A 11 -12.07 8.32 -5.11
C MET A 11 -12.01 8.36 -6.64
N LEU A 12 -12.37 9.48 -7.27
CA LEU A 12 -12.28 9.63 -8.73
C LEU A 12 -10.83 9.79 -9.23
N VAL A 13 -9.91 10.21 -8.36
CA VAL A 13 -8.51 10.55 -8.72
C VAL A 13 -7.54 9.42 -8.37
N THR A 14 -7.85 8.58 -7.38
CA THR A 14 -7.02 7.44 -6.99
C THR A 14 -7.54 6.16 -7.65
N GLY A 15 -6.88 5.69 -8.71
CA GLY A 15 -7.30 4.52 -9.51
C GLY A 15 -7.27 3.16 -8.79
N GLY A 16 -7.23 3.12 -7.47
CA GLY A 16 -7.35 1.90 -6.66
C GLY A 16 -8.78 1.74 -6.16
N SER A 17 -9.37 0.56 -6.39
CA SER A 17 -10.69 0.21 -5.87
C SER A 17 -10.59 -0.36 -4.44
N PRO A 18 -11.67 -0.32 -3.64
CA PRO A 18 -11.70 -0.99 -2.33
C PRO A 18 -11.35 -2.49 -2.41
N SER A 19 -11.75 -3.15 -3.50
CA SER A 19 -11.39 -4.53 -3.81
C SER A 19 -9.89 -4.74 -3.97
N ASP A 20 -9.16 -3.80 -4.57
CA ASP A 20 -7.71 -3.90 -4.73
C ASP A 20 -6.99 -3.81 -3.38
N ALA A 21 -7.48 -2.95 -2.48
CA ALA A 21 -6.93 -2.82 -1.13
C ALA A 21 -7.10 -4.12 -0.31
N LEU A 22 -8.27 -4.76 -0.41
CA LEU A 22 -8.52 -6.06 0.22
C LEU A 22 -7.64 -7.15 -0.37
N TYR A 23 -7.57 -7.23 -1.71
CA TYR A 23 -6.72 -8.20 -2.38
C TYR A 23 -5.24 -8.04 -2.01
N PHE A 24 -4.75 -6.80 -1.92
CA PHE A 24 -3.39 -6.54 -1.47
C PHE A 24 -3.14 -7.07 -0.06
N SER A 25 -4.02 -6.73 0.90
CA SER A 25 -3.84 -7.14 2.30
C SER A 25 -3.96 -8.65 2.50
N ASP A 26 -4.88 -9.29 1.78
CA ASP A 26 -5.18 -10.72 1.97
C ASP A 26 -4.24 -11.64 1.18
N ALA A 27 -3.79 -11.23 -0.01
CA ALA A 27 -3.03 -12.09 -0.92
C ALA A 27 -1.57 -11.65 -1.11
N VAL A 28 -1.31 -10.34 -1.19
CA VAL A 28 0.02 -9.83 -1.58
C VAL A 28 0.90 -9.58 -0.36
N GLU A 29 0.40 -8.86 0.64
CA GLU A 29 1.15 -8.49 1.84
C GLU A 29 1.74 -9.71 2.59
N PRO A 30 1.04 -10.84 2.78
CA PRO A 30 1.59 -12.00 3.47
C PRO A 30 2.83 -12.58 2.77
N VAL A 31 2.85 -12.57 1.44
CA VAL A 31 3.99 -13.04 0.63
C VAL A 31 5.18 -12.10 0.84
N LEU A 32 4.97 -10.79 0.75
CA LEU A 32 6.02 -9.79 0.97
C LEU A 32 6.58 -9.88 2.39
N LYS A 33 5.72 -10.10 3.39
CA LYS A 33 6.13 -10.27 4.78
C LYS A 33 6.98 -11.52 4.97
N ALA A 34 6.62 -12.62 4.33
CA ALA A 34 7.33 -13.89 4.44
C ALA A 34 8.67 -13.92 3.68
N LYS A 35 8.80 -13.17 2.58
CA LYS A 35 9.93 -13.31 1.64
C LYS A 35 10.80 -12.06 1.49
N CYS A 36 10.28 -10.87 1.78
CA CYS A 36 10.93 -9.61 1.42
C CYS A 36 11.23 -8.72 2.64
N TYR A 37 10.32 -8.60 3.60
CA TYR A 37 10.42 -7.63 4.70
C TYR A 37 11.59 -7.88 5.66
N SER A 38 12.13 -9.09 5.69
CA SER A 38 13.35 -9.40 6.45
C SER A 38 14.56 -8.56 6.00
N CYS A 39 14.58 -8.14 4.72
CA CYS A 39 15.65 -7.34 4.12
C CYS A 39 15.19 -5.94 3.63
N HIS A 40 13.89 -5.76 3.34
CA HIS A 40 13.32 -4.56 2.73
C HIS A 40 12.09 -4.02 3.49
N GLY A 41 12.08 -4.17 4.82
CA GLY A 41 11.03 -3.69 5.72
C GLY A 41 11.47 -2.49 6.57
N LYS A 42 10.66 -2.12 7.56
CA LYS A 42 10.95 -0.99 8.45
C LYS A 42 12.33 -1.05 9.12
N ASP A 43 12.78 -2.25 9.49
CA ASP A 43 13.98 -2.44 10.29
C ASP A 43 15.26 -2.53 9.43
N LYS A 44 15.12 -2.97 8.17
CA LYS A 44 16.24 -3.15 7.23
C LYS A 44 15.81 -2.82 5.80
N GLN A 45 16.64 -2.04 5.10
CA GLN A 45 16.39 -1.58 3.74
C GLN A 45 17.62 -1.82 2.86
N ASN A 46 17.92 -3.10 2.63
CA ASN A 46 19.08 -3.46 1.82
C ASN A 46 18.94 -2.83 0.43
N GLY A 47 20.01 -2.21 -0.06
CA GLY A 47 20.00 -1.51 -1.35
C GLY A 47 19.04 -0.31 -1.43
N GLY A 48 18.57 0.22 -0.29
CA GLY A 48 17.69 1.39 -0.24
C GLY A 48 16.25 1.14 -0.69
N LEU A 49 15.85 -0.12 -0.86
CA LEU A 49 14.50 -0.48 -1.30
C LEU A 49 13.57 -0.68 -0.09
N ARG A 50 12.39 -0.03 -0.13
CA ARG A 50 11.29 -0.19 0.81
C ARG A 50 10.08 -0.86 0.15
N LEU A 51 9.57 -1.92 0.77
CA LEU A 51 8.40 -2.68 0.28
C LEU A 51 7.25 -2.76 1.30
N ASP A 52 7.45 -2.25 2.51
CA ASP A 52 6.44 -2.18 3.58
C ASP A 52 5.64 -0.86 3.57
N SER A 53 5.84 0.00 2.56
CA SER A 53 5.12 1.26 2.44
C SER A 53 4.85 1.61 0.98
N LEU A 54 3.78 2.36 0.72
CA LEU A 54 3.42 2.86 -0.61
C LEU A 54 4.29 4.05 -1.07
N LYS A 55 5.25 4.48 -0.23
CA LYS A 55 6.15 5.58 -0.53
C LYS A 55 7.46 5.01 -1.08
N ALA A 56 7.86 5.52 -2.26
CA ALA A 56 9.17 5.28 -2.85
C ALA A 56 10.26 6.03 -2.07
#